data_AF-A0A9P9WPI7-F1
#
_entry.id   AF-A0A9P9WPI7-F1
#
_cell.length_a   1.000
_cell.length_b   1.000
_cell.length_c   1.000
_cell.angle_alpha   90.00
_cell.angle_beta   90.00
_cell.angle_gamma   90.00
#
_symmetry.space_group_name_H-M   'P 1'
#
loop_
_entity.id
_entity.type
_entity.pdbx_description
1 polymer ?
#
loop_
_entity_poly.entity_id
_entity_poly.type
_entity_poly.pdbx_seq_one_letter_code
_entity_poly.pdbx_strand_id
1 'polypeptide(L)'
;MRNSNQGGVLILDLEKPESGVQTVVSLKGSTGQTGIAPLGGGLHAVSGGTVLDEIPVPKTQMLNGMAVIRRKPHIVLSADSIGGRIWRINTQTRAVDVVVADDELGLDSNPVNFIPLGANGLGIIDDFLCFINSARGTFARFKVDKSGNKIGDIEIIVQND
;
A
#
# COMPACT_ATOMS: atom_id res chain seq x y z
N MET A 1 6.32 4.20 27.49
CA MET A 1 6.48 5.25 26.45
C MET A 1 6.22 4.60 25.11
N ARG A 2 5.17 5.01 24.39
CA ARG A 2 4.82 4.44 23.07
C ARG A 2 5.47 5.32 22.00
N ASN A 3 6.51 4.82 21.34
CA ASN A 3 7.01 5.42 20.11
C ASN A 3 5.92 5.27 19.05
N SER A 4 5.30 6.37 18.62
CA SER A 4 4.47 6.38 17.43
C SER A 4 5.39 6.38 16.22
N ASN A 5 5.67 5.21 15.66
CA ASN A 5 6.23 5.13 14.32
C ASN A 5 5.18 5.74 13.36
N GLN A 6 5.48 6.91 12.82
CA GLN A 6 4.68 7.58 11.81
C GLN A 6 5.45 7.52 10.50
N GLY A 7 4.94 6.78 9.51
CA GLY A 7 5.47 6.74 8.16
C GLY A 7 4.77 7.76 7.26
N GLY A 8 5.51 8.72 6.73
CA GLY A 8 5.06 9.67 5.71
C GLY A 8 5.40 9.20 4.30
N VAL A 9 4.56 9.56 3.32
CA VAL A 9 4.78 9.37 1.88
C VAL A 9 5.21 10.69 1.26
N LEU A 10 6.46 10.74 0.79
CA LEU A 10 7.03 11.89 0.08
C LEU A 10 6.80 11.76 -1.43
N ILE A 11 6.63 12.89 -2.11
CA ILE A 11 6.87 13.02 -3.55
C ILE A 11 8.30 13.49 -3.80
N LEU A 12 9.03 12.78 -4.67
CA LEU A 12 10.28 13.23 -5.27
C LEU A 12 10.09 13.53 -6.76
N ASP A 13 10.49 14.73 -7.21
CA ASP A 13 10.69 15.06 -8.64
C ASP A 13 12.14 14.71 -9.03
N LEU A 14 12.30 13.68 -9.87
CA LEU A 14 13.63 13.20 -10.28
C LEU A 14 14.26 14.03 -11.41
N GLU A 15 13.51 14.92 -12.06
CA GLU A 15 14.01 15.80 -13.12
C GLU A 15 14.48 17.16 -12.56
N LYS A 16 14.12 17.49 -11.31
CA LYS A 16 14.55 18.67 -10.57
C LYS A 16 14.85 18.34 -9.10
N PRO A 17 16.00 17.71 -8.80
CA PRO A 17 16.30 17.19 -7.46
C PRO A 17 16.37 18.25 -6.35
N GLU A 18 16.43 19.54 -6.69
CA GLU A 18 16.54 20.64 -5.73
C GLU A 18 15.22 21.40 -5.45
N SER A 19 14.14 21.15 -6.21
CA SER A 19 12.85 21.84 -5.97
C SER A 19 11.80 20.89 -5.40
N GLY A 20 11.74 20.84 -4.07
CA GLY A 20 10.51 20.56 -3.32
C GLY A 20 10.12 19.10 -3.22
N VAL A 21 10.67 18.41 -2.22
CA VAL A 21 10.04 17.23 -1.64
C VAL A 21 8.64 17.65 -1.15
N GLN A 22 7.58 17.09 -1.74
CA GLN A 22 6.21 17.43 -1.35
C GLN A 22 5.52 16.22 -0.73
N THR A 23 5.24 16.27 0.56
CA THR A 23 4.46 15.23 1.24
C THR A 23 3.01 15.29 0.79
N VAL A 24 2.41 14.15 0.45
CA VAL A 24 1.00 14.05 -0.01
C VAL A 24 0.13 13.34 1.01
N VAL A 25 0.69 12.37 1.73
CA VAL A 25 -0.06 11.57 2.69
C VAL A 25 0.87 11.01 3.75
N SER A 26 0.41 10.97 4.98
CA SER A 26 1.00 10.19 6.08
C SER A 26 0.00 9.13 6.49
N LEU A 27 0.49 7.91 6.75
CA LEU A 27 -0.34 6.77 7.13
C LEU A 27 -0.09 6.45 8.61
N LYS A 28 -0.97 6.93 9.48
CA LYS A 28 -0.88 6.68 10.92
C LYS A 28 -0.92 5.17 11.21
N GLY A 29 0.11 4.67 11.91
CA GLY A 29 0.27 3.24 12.20
C GLY A 29 1.12 2.47 11.18
N SER A 30 1.69 3.16 10.18
CA SER A 30 2.70 2.59 9.29
C SER A 30 4.04 2.44 10.01
N THR A 31 4.58 1.23 10.07
CA THR A 31 5.87 0.91 10.73
C THR A 31 6.96 0.48 9.75
N GLY A 32 6.66 0.42 8.45
CA GLY A 32 7.61 -0.05 7.44
C GLY A 32 7.05 -0.08 6.03
N GLN A 33 6.61 1.07 5.51
CA GLN A 33 6.32 1.16 4.07
C GLN A 33 7.56 0.79 3.27
N THR A 34 7.45 -0.31 2.53
CA THR A 34 8.46 -0.76 1.58
C THR A 34 7.88 -0.56 0.17
N GLY A 35 8.55 0.25 -0.65
CA GLY A 35 8.12 0.48 -2.04
C GLY A 35 8.31 1.92 -2.50
N ILE A 36 8.42 2.08 -3.82
CA ILE A 36 8.38 3.34 -4.54
C ILE A 36 7.22 3.25 -5.53
N ALA A 37 6.28 4.20 -5.50
CA ALA A 37 5.15 4.20 -6.42
C ALA A 37 5.14 5.45 -7.31
N PRO A 38 5.14 5.33 -8.65
CA PRO A 38 5.17 6.48 -9.55
C PRO A 38 3.82 7.20 -9.61
N LEU A 39 3.80 8.49 -9.27
CA LEU A 39 2.62 9.35 -9.25
C LEU A 39 2.42 10.15 -10.55
N GLY A 40 3.24 9.90 -11.58
CA GLY A 40 3.19 10.62 -12.86
C GLY A 40 3.84 12.01 -12.81
N GLY A 41 4.20 12.56 -13.96
CA GLY A 41 4.88 13.87 -14.04
C GLY A 41 6.23 13.93 -13.31
N GLY A 42 6.98 12.82 -13.30
CA GLY A 42 8.28 12.72 -12.60
C GLY A 42 8.20 12.40 -11.11
N LEU A 43 6.99 12.35 -10.54
CA LEU A 43 6.73 12.25 -9.10
C LEU A 43 6.73 10.80 -8.61
N HIS A 44 7.35 10.54 -7.46
CA HIS A 44 7.41 9.21 -6.82
C HIS A 44 7.06 9.28 -5.33
N ALA A 45 6.16 8.39 -4.88
CA ALA A 45 5.84 8.14 -3.48
C ALA A 45 6.97 7.32 -2.80
N VAL A 46 7.55 7.82 -1.70
CA VAL A 46 8.66 7.16 -0.96
C VAL A 46 8.48 7.27 0.55
N SER A 47 8.95 6.27 1.31
CA SER A 47 8.96 6.24 2.79
C SER A 47 10.11 7.10 3.37
N GLY A 48 9.78 8.09 4.21
CA GLY A 48 10.75 8.99 4.87
C GLY A 48 10.29 10.46 4.94
N GLY A 49 11.17 11.37 5.39
CA GLY A 49 10.98 12.83 5.29
C GLY A 49 10.08 13.52 6.32
N THR A 50 9.82 14.81 6.10
CA THR A 50 9.01 15.66 6.99
C THR A 50 7.53 15.60 6.63
N VAL A 51 6.65 15.35 7.59
CA VAL A 51 5.20 15.32 7.39
C VAL A 51 4.68 16.74 7.11
N LEU A 52 4.02 16.95 5.96
CA LEU A 52 3.37 18.22 5.61
C LEU A 52 1.82 18.15 5.63
N ASP A 53 1.25 16.97 5.33
CA ASP A 53 -0.19 16.68 5.37
C ASP A 53 -0.39 15.19 5.72
N GLU A 54 -1.56 14.85 6.26
CA GLU A 54 -1.96 13.51 6.69
C GLU A 54 -3.41 13.25 6.31
N ILE A 55 -3.69 12.09 5.67
CA ILE A 55 -5.07 11.61 5.48
C ILE A 55 -5.30 10.47 6.47
N PRO A 56 -6.17 10.64 7.47
CA PRO A 56 -6.47 9.58 8.42
C PRO A 56 -7.11 8.39 7.70
N VAL A 57 -6.57 7.19 7.92
CA VAL A 57 -7.20 5.93 7.51
C VAL A 57 -7.71 5.26 8.79
N PRO A 58 -9.00 5.43 9.14
CA PRO A 58 -9.51 4.92 10.41
C PRO A 58 -9.66 3.40 10.37
N LYS A 59 -9.54 2.75 11.53
CA LYS A 59 -9.74 1.29 11.71
C LYS A 59 -8.75 0.41 10.94
N THR A 60 -7.55 0.93 10.71
CA THR A 60 -6.41 0.15 10.21
C THR A 60 -5.64 -0.49 11.35
N GLN A 61 -5.06 -1.67 11.12
CA GLN A 61 -4.17 -2.28 12.09
C GLN A 61 -2.70 -1.97 11.79
N MET A 62 -2.26 -2.17 10.54
CA MET A 62 -0.89 -1.88 10.11
C MET A 62 -0.82 -1.66 8.61
N LEU A 63 -0.73 -0.40 8.19
CA LEU A 63 -0.53 -0.06 6.78
C LEU A 63 0.91 -0.38 6.35
N ASN A 64 1.05 -1.09 5.24
CA ASN A 64 2.32 -1.58 4.74
C ASN A 64 2.54 -1.17 3.27
N GLY A 65 2.65 -2.12 2.33
CA GLY A 65 2.96 -1.78 0.94
C GLY A 65 1.88 -0.95 0.26
N MET A 66 2.33 -0.22 -0.75
CA MET A 66 1.51 0.72 -1.51
C MET A 66 1.69 0.54 -3.01
N ALA A 67 0.61 0.79 -3.74
CA ALA A 67 0.63 0.90 -5.18
C ALA A 67 -0.29 2.03 -5.64
N VAL A 68 -0.18 2.43 -6.89
CA VAL A 68 -0.95 3.56 -7.45
C VAL A 68 -1.54 3.16 -8.78
N ILE A 69 -2.78 3.59 -9.01
CA ILE A 69 -3.44 3.38 -10.29
C ILE A 69 -2.77 4.28 -11.32
N ARG A 70 -2.06 3.72 -12.30
CA ARG A 70 -1.23 4.46 -13.28
C ARG A 70 -1.95 5.65 -13.94
N ARG A 71 -3.24 5.49 -14.27
CA ARG A 71 -4.04 6.55 -14.92
C ARG A 71 -4.69 7.53 -13.95
N LYS A 72 -4.64 7.27 -12.64
CA LYS A 72 -5.20 8.08 -11.56
C LYS A 72 -4.23 8.06 -10.38
N PRO A 73 -3.05 8.70 -10.51
CA PRO A 73 -2.00 8.62 -9.48
C PRO A 73 -2.38 9.24 -8.13
N HIS A 74 -3.44 10.06 -8.08
CA HIS A 74 -4.06 10.53 -6.84
C HIS A 74 -4.83 9.43 -6.08
N ILE A 75 -4.94 8.22 -6.64
CA ILE A 75 -5.53 7.04 -6.01
C ILE A 75 -4.38 6.14 -5.56
N VAL A 76 -4.15 6.12 -4.26
CA VAL A 76 -3.18 5.26 -3.60
C VAL A 76 -3.91 4.04 -3.04
N LEU A 77 -3.38 2.85 -3.30
CA LEU A 77 -3.80 1.61 -2.68
C LEU A 77 -2.78 1.23 -1.62
N SER A 78 -3.23 0.83 -0.43
CA SER A 78 -2.34 0.41 0.66
C SER A 78 -2.86 -0.85 1.33
N ALA A 79 -1.97 -1.80 1.59
CA ALA A 79 -2.30 -3.00 2.35
C ALA A 79 -2.38 -2.68 3.83
N ASP A 80 -3.45 -3.10 4.51
CA ASP A 80 -3.50 -3.26 5.96
C ASP A 80 -3.12 -4.71 6.29
N SER A 81 -1.83 -4.90 6.54
CA SER A 81 -1.16 -6.19 6.59
C SER A 81 -1.73 -7.14 7.64
N ILE A 82 -2.14 -6.59 8.79
CA ILE A 82 -2.76 -7.38 9.86
C ILE A 82 -4.28 -7.39 9.69
N GLY A 83 -4.87 -6.28 9.21
CA GLY A 83 -6.31 -6.15 9.03
C GLY A 83 -6.90 -6.90 7.84
N GLY A 84 -6.09 -7.56 7.01
CA GLY A 84 -6.51 -8.43 5.91
C GLY A 84 -7.29 -7.71 4.81
N ARG A 85 -6.87 -6.49 4.45
CA ARG A 85 -7.61 -5.66 3.50
C ARG A 85 -6.72 -4.69 2.73
N ILE A 86 -7.20 -4.25 1.57
CA ILE A 86 -6.61 -3.15 0.80
C ILE A 86 -7.48 -1.91 0.93
N TRP A 87 -6.87 -0.81 1.35
CA TRP A 87 -7.48 0.51 1.35
C TRP A 87 -7.23 1.23 0.04
N ARG A 88 -8.23 1.98 -0.42
CA ARG A 88 -8.09 3.01 -1.43
C ARG A 88 -8.18 4.37 -0.77
N ILE A 89 -7.20 5.21 -1.09
CA ILE A 89 -7.04 6.54 -0.53
C ILE A 89 -6.96 7.51 -1.71
N ASN A 90 -7.95 8.40 -1.81
CA ASN A 90 -7.92 9.49 -2.77
C ASN A 90 -7.27 10.71 -2.13
N THR A 91 -6.08 11.08 -2.61
CA THR A 91 -5.29 12.16 -2.03
C THR A 91 -5.85 13.55 -2.32
N GLN A 92 -6.72 13.70 -3.32
CA GLN A 92 -7.35 14.96 -3.67
C GLN A 92 -8.64 15.19 -2.89
N THR A 93 -9.52 14.19 -2.85
CA THR A 93 -10.83 14.30 -2.17
C THR A 93 -10.76 13.90 -0.70
N ARG A 94 -9.65 13.28 -0.28
CA ARG A 94 -9.43 12.73 1.06
C ARG A 94 -10.37 11.57 1.41
N ALA A 95 -11.06 11.01 0.40
CA ALA A 95 -11.90 9.83 0.56
C ALA A 95 -11.04 8.57 0.82
N VAL A 96 -11.54 7.71 1.70
CA VAL A 96 -10.88 6.48 2.14
C VAL A 96 -11.91 5.37 2.20
N ASP A 97 -11.69 4.30 1.42
CA ASP A 97 -12.60 3.17 1.32
C ASP A 97 -11.84 1.84 1.29
N VAL A 98 -12.49 0.76 1.73
CA VAL A 98 -11.95 -0.61 1.56
C VAL A 98 -12.27 -1.09 0.14
N VAL A 99 -11.25 -1.50 -0.61
CA VAL A 99 -11.41 -2.11 -1.95
C VAL A 99 -11.74 -3.59 -1.84
N VAL A 100 -11.03 -4.27 -0.95
CA VAL A 100 -11.16 -5.71 -0.71
C VAL A 100 -10.76 -5.98 0.74
N ALA A 101 -11.50 -6.88 1.38
CA ALA A 101 -11.10 -7.54 2.61
C ALA A 101 -11.18 -9.05 2.33
N ASP A 102 -10.10 -9.77 2.61
CA ASP A 102 -9.94 -11.18 2.24
C ASP A 102 -8.88 -11.81 3.16
N ASP A 103 -9.10 -13.05 3.58
CA ASP A 103 -8.18 -13.77 4.48
C ASP A 103 -6.81 -13.99 3.82
N GLU A 104 -6.76 -14.08 2.48
CA GLU A 104 -5.52 -14.17 1.70
C GLU A 104 -4.59 -12.96 1.88
N LEU A 105 -5.16 -11.80 2.26
CA LEU A 105 -4.43 -10.57 2.53
C LEU A 105 -3.96 -10.45 3.98
N GLY A 106 -4.55 -11.23 4.89
CA GLY A 106 -4.32 -11.13 6.32
C GLY A 106 -3.22 -12.04 6.82
N LEU A 107 -3.16 -12.18 8.14
CA LEU A 107 -2.32 -13.20 8.77
C LEU A 107 -2.85 -14.61 8.48
N ASP A 108 -1.96 -15.58 8.53
CA ASP A 108 -2.37 -16.98 8.64
C ASP A 108 -2.56 -17.37 10.12
N SER A 109 -3.53 -18.23 10.37
CA SER A 109 -3.64 -18.97 11.63
C SER A 109 -2.46 -19.94 11.85
N ASN A 110 -1.85 -20.43 10.76
CA ASN A 110 -0.68 -21.31 10.74
C ASN A 110 0.41 -20.72 9.83
N PRO A 111 1.15 -19.71 10.29
CA PRO A 111 2.10 -19.01 9.43
C PRO A 111 3.28 -19.91 9.07
N VAL A 112 3.61 -19.99 7.78
CA VAL A 112 4.78 -20.72 7.26
C VAL A 112 6.10 -20.02 7.59
N ASN A 113 6.05 -18.72 7.92
CA ASN A 113 7.21 -17.94 8.35
C ASN A 113 6.96 -17.30 9.73
N PHE A 114 8.02 -17.10 10.50
CA PHE A 114 7.97 -16.36 11.78
C PHE A 114 7.70 -14.84 11.63
N ILE A 115 7.36 -14.36 10.43
CA ILE A 115 7.06 -12.95 10.16
C ILE A 115 5.53 -12.76 10.25
N PRO A 116 5.01 -12.14 11.32
CA PRO A 116 3.57 -11.99 11.54
C PRO A 116 3.01 -10.80 10.74
N LEU A 117 3.20 -10.82 9.41
CA LEU A 117 2.75 -9.77 8.50
C LEU A 117 2.00 -10.41 7.33
N GLY A 118 0.77 -9.98 7.05
CA GLY A 118 0.01 -10.41 5.88
C GLY A 118 0.54 -9.77 4.60
N ALA A 119 -0.35 -9.22 3.79
CA ALA A 119 0.00 -8.47 2.59
C ALA A 119 1.04 -7.38 2.93
N ASN A 120 2.21 -7.48 2.29
CA ASN A 120 3.38 -6.66 2.58
C ASN A 120 3.62 -5.73 1.40
N GLY A 121 4.49 -6.07 0.44
CA GLY A 121 4.68 -5.28 -0.78
C GLY A 121 3.47 -5.36 -1.73
N LEU A 122 3.11 -4.21 -2.31
CA LEU A 122 2.09 -4.10 -3.37
C LEU A 122 2.74 -3.60 -4.67
N GLY A 123 2.18 -4.02 -5.81
CA GLY A 123 2.53 -3.46 -7.12
C GLY A 123 1.38 -3.59 -8.11
N ILE A 124 1.35 -2.73 -9.12
CA ILE A 124 0.42 -2.86 -10.24
C ILE A 124 1.18 -3.19 -11.52
N ILE A 125 0.87 -4.36 -12.07
CA ILE A 125 1.39 -4.87 -13.35
C ILE A 125 0.18 -5.04 -14.27
N ASP A 126 0.14 -4.27 -15.36
CA ASP A 126 -1.03 -4.13 -16.23
C ASP A 126 -2.30 -3.79 -15.41
N ASP A 127 -3.34 -4.62 -15.51
CA ASP A 127 -4.59 -4.49 -14.77
C ASP A 127 -4.61 -5.35 -13.49
N PHE A 128 -3.47 -5.84 -13.01
CA PHE A 128 -3.40 -6.66 -11.80
C PHE A 128 -2.73 -5.92 -10.65
N LEU A 129 -3.36 -5.96 -9.48
CA LEU A 129 -2.68 -5.70 -8.23
C LEU A 129 -2.01 -6.99 -7.76
N CYS A 130 -0.70 -6.96 -7.68
CA CYS A 130 0.13 -8.06 -7.19
C CYS A 130 0.60 -7.75 -5.77
N PHE A 131 0.69 -8.78 -4.93
CA PHE A 131 1.16 -8.65 -3.57
C PHE A 131 1.92 -9.89 -3.10
N ILE A 132 2.78 -9.68 -2.11
CA ILE A 132 3.40 -10.75 -1.33
C ILE A 132 2.75 -10.80 0.04
N ASN A 133 2.47 -12.00 0.56
CA ASN A 133 2.03 -12.20 1.93
C ASN A 133 3.15 -12.90 2.71
N SER A 134 3.70 -12.23 3.73
CA SER A 134 4.86 -12.76 4.46
C SER A 134 4.50 -13.92 5.40
N ALA A 135 3.34 -13.85 6.06
CA ALA A 135 2.84 -14.87 6.98
C ALA A 135 2.48 -16.16 6.22
N ARG A 136 1.97 -16.01 5.00
CA ARG A 136 1.50 -17.12 4.16
C ARG A 136 2.55 -17.62 3.16
N GLY A 137 3.66 -16.87 2.99
CA GLY A 137 4.71 -17.22 2.04
C GLY A 137 4.22 -17.24 0.59
N THR A 138 3.21 -16.43 0.25
CA THR A 138 2.59 -16.42 -1.08
C THR A 138 2.93 -15.18 -1.88
N PHE A 139 2.98 -15.35 -3.20
CA PHE A 139 2.85 -14.28 -4.18
C PHE A 139 1.51 -14.46 -4.90
N ALA A 140 0.66 -13.45 -4.84
CA ALA A 140 -0.71 -13.51 -5.34
C ALA A 140 -1.09 -12.22 -6.06
N ARG A 141 -2.19 -12.26 -6.81
CA ARG A 141 -2.71 -11.11 -7.54
C ARG A 141 -4.24 -11.14 -7.65
N PHE A 142 -4.84 -10.00 -7.94
CA PHE A 142 -6.21 -9.93 -8.43
C PHE A 142 -6.35 -8.80 -9.45
N LYS A 143 -7.33 -8.91 -10.34
CA LYS A 143 -7.57 -7.90 -11.35
C LYS A 143 -8.18 -6.65 -10.72
N VAL A 144 -7.78 -5.47 -11.17
CA VAL A 144 -8.34 -4.18 -10.76
C VAL A 144 -8.91 -3.42 -11.95
N ASP A 145 -9.98 -2.67 -11.71
CA ASP A 145 -10.50 -1.73 -12.70
C ASP A 145 -9.70 -0.41 -12.73
N LYS A 146 -10.08 0.51 -13.63
CA LYS A 146 -9.44 1.82 -13.79
C LYS A 146 -9.58 2.75 -12.57
N SER A 147 -10.34 2.37 -11.56
CA SER A 147 -10.55 3.08 -10.29
C SER A 147 -9.97 2.29 -9.10
N GLY A 148 -9.29 1.17 -9.36
CA GLY A 148 -8.69 0.30 -8.36
C GLY A 148 -9.68 -0.61 -7.65
N ASN A 149 -10.89 -0.82 -8.17
CA ASN A 149 -11.82 -1.81 -7.61
C ASN A 149 -11.37 -3.23 -7.98
N LYS A 150 -11.46 -4.19 -7.04
CA LYS A 150 -11.21 -5.60 -7.32
C LYS A 150 -12.21 -6.14 -8.34
N ILE A 151 -11.71 -6.94 -9.28
CA ILE A 151 -12.46 -7.73 -10.25
C ILE A 151 -12.01 -9.19 -10.08
N GLY A 152 -12.97 -10.10 -9.95
CA GLY A 152 -12.70 -11.54 -9.81
C GLY A 152 -12.06 -11.89 -8.47
N ASP A 153 -11.49 -13.09 -8.39
CA ASP A 153 -10.92 -13.67 -7.17
C ASP A 153 -9.42 -13.38 -7.04
N ILE A 154 -8.88 -13.66 -5.85
CA ILE A 154 -7.43 -13.64 -5.64
C ILE A 154 -6.84 -14.92 -6.23
N GLU A 155 -5.85 -14.77 -7.09
CA GLU A 155 -5.06 -15.84 -7.69
C GLU A 155 -3.74 -15.97 -6.93
N ILE A 156 -3.52 -17.10 -6.24
CA ILE A 156 -2.20 -17.45 -5.71
C ILE A 156 -1.36 -17.95 -6.89
N ILE A 157 -0.25 -17.26 -7.17
CA ILE A 157 0.64 -17.58 -8.29
C ILE A 157 1.78 -18.50 -7.84
N VAL A 158 2.31 -18.23 -6.64
CA VAL A 158 3.36 -19.03 -6.01
C VAL A 158 3.09 -19.10 -4.50
N GLN A 159 3.36 -20.26 -3.90
CA GLN A 159 3.36 -20.47 -2.46
C GLN A 159 4.65 -21.21 -2.08
N ASN A 160 5.29 -20.78 -0.99
CA ASN A 160 6.36 -21.55 -0.39
C ASN A 160 5.75 -22.68 0.45
N ASP A 161 6.23 -23.90 0.20
CA ASP A 161 5.95 -25.11 0.99
C ASP A 161 6.91 -25.25 2.19
#